data_AF-A0A9D4WJ25-F1
#
_entry.id   AF-A0A9D4WJ25-F1
#
_cell.length_a   1.000
_cell.length_b   1.000
_cell.length_c   1.000
_cell.angle_alpha   90.00
_cell.angle_beta   90.00
_cell.angle_gamma   90.00
#
_symmetry.space_group_name_H-M   'P 1'
#
loop_
_entity.id
_entity.type
_entity.pdbx_description
1 polymer ?
#
loop_
_entity_poly.entity_id
_entity_poly.type
_entity_poly.pdbx_seq_one_letter_code
_entity_poly.pdbx_strand_id
1 'polypeptide(L)'
;MRTGLKNNIAYSFFDPEIGVLKDMIALITPDHVGMFRESYGGILKMVFRLTDCDRSAIHTLLQFYDPGLRARCPWNFTCSLFESGNGQGRFEGKGKLPGFHLSFLEANAKEHAAVGNWKTVCALIAVSIYGIVLFPNQKNFVDHNAIRLFMQRNPIPTLIGDVYYSVHNRNEKRRGGLVRCCSQLLFRWFMGYLPSRGAFVQIDPSVKWSFRLMGLRADDIAWTHNGLAGQDFICSCGSLPNVPLVGVQGCINYNPMLLRRQMGFAIEGPPLGREIQESFYFPIDGNQTKLRQVLDEWRDIQRRGKVPYGKVNCRYFPLFEDWLRKRIESTFLPFPGGDSVCPRIEGPSSSVSMEEFLEMKRAKDQLLAEKAELERSVAHFQAANQEIKVKMEDQDKRHALEAKRFEMDTAYYGKISQALASSNREHDITKEKLFRASKVIEDEKRRQIIVRDQRDDRVKGLIAEWEAKLQVKESEKLKIIAERDHYMAERDHYFRQMKIHQKEVGRLQQENTELRFAAEFARREDEIGPSVGPSSS
;
A
#
# COMPACT_ATOMS: atom_id res chain seq x y z
N MET A 1 65.12 -24.31 4.59
CA MET A 1 64.15 -24.98 3.69
C MET A 1 63.42 -26.05 4.49
N ARG A 2 62.11 -25.91 4.75
CA ARG A 2 61.33 -26.98 5.42
C ARG A 2 60.83 -27.96 4.36
N THR A 3 61.54 -29.07 4.18
CA THR A 3 61.05 -30.25 3.45
C THR A 3 59.98 -30.93 4.30
N GLY A 4 58.75 -31.10 3.79
CA GLY A 4 57.74 -31.95 4.43
C GLY A 4 56.33 -31.39 4.62
N LEU A 5 55.96 -30.22 4.09
CA LEU A 5 54.58 -29.70 4.20
C LEU A 5 53.54 -30.72 3.68
N LYS A 6 52.44 -30.91 4.42
CA LYS A 6 51.28 -31.69 3.98
C LYS A 6 50.75 -31.11 2.68
N ASN A 7 50.39 -31.98 1.73
CA ASN A 7 49.75 -31.53 0.49
C ASN A 7 48.37 -30.93 0.79
N ASN A 8 48.04 -29.83 0.11
CA ASN A 8 46.71 -29.25 0.17
C ASN A 8 45.67 -30.25 -0.38
N ILE A 9 44.54 -30.37 0.32
CA ILE A 9 43.41 -31.17 -0.12
C ILE A 9 42.44 -30.27 -0.87
N ALA A 10 42.11 -30.61 -2.11
CA ALA A 10 41.14 -29.88 -2.91
C ALA A 10 39.71 -30.19 -2.42
N TYR A 11 39.18 -29.40 -1.51
CA TYR A 11 37.77 -29.49 -1.15
C TYR A 11 36.90 -28.84 -2.23
N SER A 12 35.63 -29.22 -2.28
CA SER A 12 34.57 -28.47 -3.00
C SER A 12 33.34 -28.41 -2.10
N PHE A 13 32.51 -27.39 -2.31
CA PHE A 13 31.30 -27.16 -1.53
C PHE A 13 30.10 -27.09 -2.46
N PHE A 14 28.93 -27.45 -1.93
CA PHE A 14 27.69 -27.17 -2.62
C PHE A 14 27.48 -25.66 -2.75
N ASP A 15 27.12 -25.22 -3.96
CA ASP A 15 26.64 -23.86 -4.21
C ASP A 15 25.12 -23.90 -4.33
N PRO A 16 24.37 -23.59 -3.27
CA PRO A 16 22.92 -23.68 -3.31
C PRO A 16 22.34 -22.63 -4.25
N GLU A 17 21.36 -23.05 -5.05
CA GLU A 17 20.59 -22.13 -5.89
C GLU A 17 19.58 -21.39 -5.02
N ILE A 18 19.96 -20.22 -4.52
CA ILE A 18 19.13 -19.44 -3.60
C ILE A 18 18.10 -18.54 -4.30
N GLY A 19 18.03 -18.53 -5.63
CA GLY A 19 17.11 -17.65 -6.38
C GLY A 19 15.66 -17.90 -6.00
N VAL A 20 15.20 -19.14 -6.22
CA VAL A 20 13.85 -19.58 -5.83
C VAL A 20 13.60 -19.40 -4.33
N LEU A 21 14.61 -19.66 -3.48
CA LEU A 21 14.47 -19.41 -2.04
C LEU A 21 14.23 -17.93 -1.73
N LYS A 22 14.90 -17.00 -2.42
CA LYS A 22 14.68 -15.56 -2.23
C LYS A 22 13.27 -15.17 -2.64
N ASP A 23 12.76 -15.72 -3.75
CA ASP A 23 11.40 -15.46 -4.21
C ASP A 23 10.37 -15.98 -3.22
N MET A 24 10.60 -17.18 -2.66
CA MET A 24 9.77 -17.72 -1.59
C MET A 24 9.84 -16.87 -0.32
N ILE A 25 11.02 -16.41 0.10
CA ILE A 25 11.20 -15.55 1.28
C ILE A 25 10.50 -14.20 1.09
N ALA A 26 10.45 -13.66 -0.15
CA ALA A 26 9.75 -12.43 -0.46
C ALA A 26 8.23 -12.52 -0.25
N LEU A 27 7.66 -13.73 -0.13
CA LEU A 27 6.27 -13.93 0.28
C LEU A 27 6.02 -13.54 1.75
N ILE A 28 7.06 -13.57 2.60
CA ILE A 28 6.94 -13.20 4.02
C ILE A 28 6.91 -11.67 4.11
N THR A 29 5.73 -11.10 4.35
CA THR A 29 5.58 -9.66 4.58
C THR A 29 6.19 -9.25 5.93
N PRO A 30 6.53 -7.96 6.13
CA PRO A 30 7.09 -7.47 7.40
C PRO A 30 6.31 -7.89 8.65
N ASP A 31 4.98 -7.91 8.56
CA ASP A 31 4.08 -8.31 9.64
C ASP A 31 4.22 -9.78 10.04
N HIS A 32 4.66 -10.64 9.11
CA HIS A 32 4.82 -12.08 9.31
C HIS A 32 6.26 -12.51 9.62
N VAL A 33 7.24 -11.60 9.54
CA VAL A 33 8.63 -11.90 9.89
C VAL A 33 8.76 -12.30 11.37
N GLY A 34 7.96 -11.67 12.25
CA GLY A 34 7.89 -12.03 13.67
C GLY A 34 7.48 -13.50 13.87
N MET A 35 6.37 -13.91 13.24
CA MET A 35 5.87 -15.29 13.28
C MET A 35 6.90 -16.30 12.77
N PHE A 36 7.56 -16.00 11.65
CA PHE A 36 8.61 -16.87 11.13
C PHE A 36 9.75 -17.00 12.14
N ARG A 37 10.20 -15.88 12.72
CA ARG A 37 11.33 -15.85 13.65
C ARG A 37 11.02 -16.54 14.97
N GLU A 38 9.79 -16.47 15.46
CA GLU A 38 9.34 -17.25 16.61
C GLU A 38 9.40 -18.74 16.30
N SER A 39 8.92 -19.16 15.12
CA SER A 39 8.82 -20.58 14.76
C SER A 39 10.16 -21.24 14.36
N TYR A 40 10.98 -20.49 13.62
CA TYR A 40 12.15 -21.01 12.90
C TYR A 40 13.38 -20.11 13.06
N GLY A 41 13.32 -19.14 13.97
CA GLY A 41 14.44 -18.29 14.32
C GLY A 41 15.00 -17.46 13.17
N GLY A 42 16.32 -17.35 13.18
CA GLY A 42 17.12 -16.52 12.30
C GLY A 42 17.64 -17.25 11.06
N ILE A 43 17.09 -18.41 10.67
CA ILE A 43 17.57 -19.15 9.50
C ILE A 43 17.44 -18.39 8.19
N LEU A 44 16.53 -17.40 8.09
CA LEU A 44 16.47 -16.50 6.94
C LEU A 44 17.81 -15.81 6.68
N LYS A 45 18.57 -15.50 7.74
CA LYS A 45 19.88 -14.86 7.63
C LYS A 45 20.93 -15.77 7.00
N MET A 46 20.65 -17.06 6.82
CA MET A 46 21.56 -18.02 6.21
C MET A 46 21.41 -18.11 4.68
N VAL A 47 20.42 -17.45 4.11
CA VAL A 47 20.15 -17.49 2.66
C VAL A 47 20.97 -16.42 1.95
N PHE A 48 22.27 -16.69 1.77
CA PHE A 48 23.19 -15.84 1.02
C PHE A 48 24.18 -16.68 0.21
N ARG A 49 24.73 -16.08 -0.87
CA ARG A 49 25.82 -16.68 -1.64
C ARG A 49 27.14 -16.26 -1.02
N LEU A 50 28.04 -17.23 -0.87
CA LEU A 50 29.43 -16.99 -0.50
C LEU A 50 30.17 -16.42 -1.71
N THR A 51 30.98 -15.39 -1.49
CA THR A 51 31.93 -14.88 -2.48
C THR A 51 33.11 -15.87 -2.64
N ASP A 52 33.91 -15.70 -3.68
CA ASP A 52 35.11 -16.53 -3.85
C ASP A 52 36.14 -16.30 -2.73
N CYS A 53 36.17 -15.08 -2.17
CA CYS A 53 36.96 -14.77 -0.97
C CYS A 53 36.46 -15.59 0.23
N ASP A 54 35.14 -15.63 0.47
CA ASP A 54 34.55 -16.39 1.58
C ASP A 54 34.82 -17.90 1.43
N ARG A 55 34.66 -18.43 0.22
CA ARG A 55 34.99 -19.84 -0.10
C ARG A 55 36.46 -20.13 0.16
N SER A 56 37.35 -19.24 -0.26
CA SER A 56 38.80 -19.35 0.01
C SER A 56 39.10 -19.36 1.51
N ALA A 57 38.34 -18.62 2.31
CA ALA A 57 38.45 -18.62 3.77
C ALA A 57 38.15 -20.02 4.35
N ILE A 58 37.02 -20.60 3.96
CA ILE A 58 36.62 -21.96 4.38
C ILE A 58 37.61 -23.01 3.87
N HIS A 59 38.03 -22.93 2.61
CA HIS A 59 39.03 -23.84 2.06
C HIS A 59 40.32 -23.84 2.89
N THR A 60 40.80 -22.65 3.25
CA THR A 60 42.00 -22.48 4.08
C THR A 60 41.76 -23.06 5.48
N LEU A 61 40.62 -22.77 6.10
CA LEU A 61 40.25 -23.32 7.40
C LEU A 61 40.31 -24.87 7.41
N LEU A 62 39.80 -25.53 6.38
CA LEU A 62 39.78 -26.99 6.30
C LEU A 62 41.17 -27.62 6.05
N GLN A 63 42.15 -26.86 5.56
CA GLN A 63 43.52 -27.36 5.40
C GLN A 63 44.23 -27.62 6.74
N PHE A 64 43.83 -26.90 7.79
CA PHE A 64 44.32 -27.09 9.15
C PHE A 64 43.62 -28.24 9.89
N TYR A 65 42.74 -29.00 9.23
CA TYR A 65 42.10 -30.15 9.85
C TYR A 65 43.14 -31.22 10.18
N ASP A 66 43.18 -31.62 11.46
CA ASP A 66 43.98 -32.72 11.99
C ASP A 66 43.06 -33.92 12.28
N PRO A 67 43.15 -35.01 11.48
CA PRO A 67 42.35 -36.21 11.69
C PRO A 67 42.51 -36.84 13.08
N GLY A 68 43.68 -36.71 13.71
CA GLY A 68 43.92 -37.28 15.02
C GLY A 68 43.31 -36.47 16.17
N LEU A 69 42.93 -35.20 15.95
CA LEU A 69 42.23 -34.40 16.95
C LEU A 69 40.72 -34.48 16.81
N ARG A 70 40.20 -34.55 15.57
CA ARG A 70 38.75 -34.41 15.26
C ARG A 70 38.09 -33.30 16.06
N ALA A 71 38.82 -32.20 16.20
CA ALA A 71 38.35 -31.02 16.86
C ALA A 71 38.61 -29.80 15.99
N ARG A 72 37.51 -29.27 15.49
CA ARG A 72 37.29 -27.88 15.11
C ARG A 72 35.77 -27.63 15.02
N CYS A 73 35.20 -27.04 16.07
CA CYS A 73 33.92 -26.28 16.18
C CYS A 73 33.15 -26.64 17.47
N PRO A 74 32.69 -25.65 18.28
CA PRO A 74 31.43 -25.75 19.00
C PRO A 74 30.35 -25.18 18.08
N TRP A 75 29.59 -26.03 17.41
CA TRP A 75 28.26 -25.60 17.03
C TRP A 75 27.40 -25.66 18.29
N ASN A 76 27.43 -24.59 19.08
CA ASN A 76 26.40 -24.33 20.09
C ASN A 76 25.75 -23.00 19.70
N PHE A 77 25.00 -23.01 18.61
CA PHE A 77 23.83 -22.13 18.59
C PHE A 77 22.92 -22.66 19.68
N THR A 78 22.74 -21.88 20.74
CA THR A 78 21.64 -22.08 21.67
C THR A 78 20.36 -22.26 20.86
N CYS A 79 19.48 -23.15 21.32
CA CYS A 79 18.18 -23.53 20.74
C CYS A 79 17.23 -22.36 20.38
N SER A 80 17.62 -21.11 20.56
CA SER A 80 16.80 -19.91 20.30
C SER A 80 16.56 -19.61 18.82
N LEU A 81 17.08 -20.42 17.90
CA LEU A 81 16.77 -20.32 16.47
C LEU A 81 15.67 -21.29 16.01
N PHE A 82 15.17 -22.20 16.84
CA PHE A 82 14.28 -23.27 16.36
C PHE A 82 13.21 -23.61 17.41
N GLU A 83 12.14 -22.82 17.47
CA GLU A 83 10.99 -23.06 18.35
C GLU A 83 9.67 -23.28 17.59
N SER A 84 9.30 -24.56 17.43
CA SER A 84 7.90 -25.04 17.38
C SER A 84 7.06 -24.98 16.09
N GLY A 85 6.26 -26.06 15.94
CA GLY A 85 5.25 -26.34 14.90
C GLY A 85 5.14 -27.85 14.62
N ASN A 86 3.95 -28.44 14.73
CA ASN A 86 3.64 -29.86 14.42
C ASN A 86 2.93 -29.93 13.06
N GLY A 87 3.39 -30.78 12.15
CA GLY A 87 2.71 -31.04 10.88
C GLY A 87 3.08 -32.40 10.30
N GLN A 88 2.14 -33.35 10.30
CA GLN A 88 2.25 -34.61 9.58
C GLN A 88 1.67 -34.42 8.16
N GLY A 89 2.41 -34.84 7.13
CA GLY A 89 1.96 -34.85 5.74
C GLY A 89 2.57 -36.03 4.98
N ARG A 90 1.74 -36.65 4.13
CA ARG A 90 1.99 -37.93 3.44
C ARG A 90 2.79 -37.72 2.13
N PHE A 91 3.66 -38.68 1.82
CA PHE A 91 4.70 -38.64 0.78
C PHE A 91 4.25 -39.21 -0.57
N GLU A 92 4.63 -38.56 -1.68
CA GLU A 92 4.69 -39.16 -3.01
C GLU A 92 5.94 -38.67 -3.76
N GLY A 93 6.60 -39.55 -4.53
CA GLY A 93 7.94 -39.31 -5.08
C GLY A 93 8.07 -39.55 -6.59
N LYS A 94 9.04 -38.86 -7.21
CA LYS A 94 9.64 -39.21 -8.50
C LYS A 94 11.17 -39.23 -8.34
N GLY A 95 11.77 -40.41 -8.49
CA GLY A 95 13.23 -40.64 -8.41
C GLY A 95 13.65 -41.56 -7.25
N LYS A 96 14.88 -42.11 -7.31
CA LYS A 96 15.41 -43.09 -6.32
C LYS A 96 15.55 -42.57 -4.88
N LEU A 97 15.50 -41.25 -4.66
CA LEU A 97 15.54 -40.64 -3.32
C LEU A 97 14.21 -39.93 -3.03
N PRO A 98 13.54 -40.22 -1.90
CA PRO A 98 12.31 -39.53 -1.52
C PRO A 98 12.60 -38.07 -1.15
N GLY A 99 11.71 -37.15 -1.56
CA GLY A 99 11.84 -35.71 -1.29
C GLY A 99 10.98 -34.87 -2.23
N PHE A 100 11.16 -33.55 -2.18
CA PHE A 100 10.39 -32.61 -3.00
C PHE A 100 11.31 -31.71 -3.84
N HIS A 101 10.91 -31.46 -5.08
CA HIS A 101 11.54 -30.42 -5.88
C HIS A 101 11.18 -29.04 -5.33
N LEU A 102 12.12 -28.10 -5.36
CA LEU A 102 11.94 -26.77 -4.78
C LEU A 102 10.80 -26.00 -5.44
N SER A 103 10.60 -26.14 -6.75
CA SER A 103 9.48 -25.49 -7.45
C SER A 103 8.09 -25.99 -7.00
N PHE A 104 8.00 -27.25 -6.53
CA PHE A 104 6.76 -27.77 -5.96
C PHE A 104 6.46 -27.12 -4.60
N LEU A 105 7.49 -26.97 -3.75
CA LEU A 105 7.36 -26.27 -2.48
C LEU A 105 7.05 -24.78 -2.67
N GLU A 106 7.64 -24.15 -3.69
CA GLU A 106 7.36 -22.77 -4.09
C GLU A 106 5.89 -22.60 -4.53
N ALA A 107 5.40 -23.47 -5.41
CA ALA A 107 4.01 -23.42 -5.88
C ALA A 107 3.02 -23.55 -4.71
N ASN A 108 3.23 -24.53 -3.82
CA ASN A 108 2.40 -24.71 -2.63
C ASN A 108 2.49 -23.51 -1.67
N ALA A 109 3.67 -22.90 -1.53
CA ALA A 109 3.81 -21.69 -0.71
C ALA A 109 3.00 -20.53 -1.27
N LYS A 110 2.99 -20.34 -2.59
CA LYS A 110 2.18 -19.30 -3.27
C LYS A 110 0.68 -19.56 -3.10
N GLU A 111 0.23 -20.81 -3.23
CA GLU A 111 -1.17 -21.19 -3.02
C GLU A 111 -1.62 -20.91 -1.57
N HIS A 112 -0.83 -21.31 -0.58
CA HIS A 112 -1.15 -21.03 0.82
C HIS A 112 -1.06 -19.56 1.19
N ALA A 113 -0.18 -18.79 0.55
CA ALA A 113 -0.14 -17.34 0.70
C ALA A 113 -1.42 -16.68 0.18
N ALA A 114 -1.97 -17.16 -0.94
CA ALA A 114 -3.22 -16.64 -1.51
C ALA A 114 -4.44 -16.85 -0.58
N VAL A 115 -4.45 -17.94 0.19
CA VAL A 115 -5.50 -18.26 1.18
C VAL A 115 -5.20 -17.66 2.57
N GLY A 116 -4.07 -16.96 2.75
CA GLY A 116 -3.67 -16.35 4.01
C GLY A 116 -3.19 -17.34 5.09
N ASN A 117 -2.81 -18.57 4.72
CA ASN A 117 -2.29 -19.57 5.66
C ASN A 117 -0.78 -19.39 5.88
N TRP A 118 -0.42 -18.34 6.62
CA TRP A 118 0.98 -17.94 6.83
C TRP A 118 1.82 -18.96 7.62
N LYS A 119 1.19 -19.76 8.49
CA LYS A 119 1.89 -20.83 9.23
C LYS A 119 2.47 -21.87 8.26
N THR A 120 1.67 -22.31 7.28
CA THR A 120 2.13 -23.26 6.27
C THR A 120 3.16 -22.64 5.33
N VAL A 121 2.97 -21.37 4.93
CA VAL A 121 3.96 -20.65 4.11
C VAL A 121 5.32 -20.62 4.82
N CYS A 122 5.35 -20.24 6.11
CA CYS A 122 6.58 -20.19 6.88
C CYS A 122 7.22 -21.59 7.01
N ALA A 123 6.42 -22.64 7.23
CA ALA A 123 6.91 -24.02 7.28
C ALA A 123 7.55 -24.48 5.96
N LEU A 124 6.90 -24.18 4.83
CA LEU A 124 7.40 -24.52 3.50
C LEU A 124 8.71 -23.79 3.17
N ILE A 125 8.83 -22.52 3.56
CA ILE A 125 10.07 -21.74 3.41
C ILE A 125 11.17 -22.33 4.31
N ALA A 126 10.86 -22.62 5.57
CA ALA A 126 11.83 -23.16 6.52
C ALA A 126 12.36 -24.53 6.09
N VAL A 127 11.49 -25.47 5.69
CA VAL A 127 11.93 -26.78 5.21
C VAL A 127 12.75 -26.67 3.91
N SER A 128 12.45 -25.70 3.06
CA SER A 128 13.23 -25.40 1.86
C SER A 128 14.63 -24.91 2.20
N ILE A 129 14.77 -24.02 3.20
CA ILE A 129 16.08 -23.58 3.70
C ILE A 129 16.86 -24.77 4.30
N TYR A 130 16.19 -25.67 5.03
CA TYR A 130 16.81 -26.89 5.56
C TYR A 130 17.38 -27.77 4.44
N GLY A 131 16.59 -28.09 3.41
CA GLY A 131 17.04 -28.97 2.34
C GLY A 131 18.08 -28.36 1.40
N ILE A 132 17.96 -27.06 1.12
CA ILE A 132 18.80 -26.41 0.12
C ILE A 132 20.07 -25.82 0.74
N VAL A 133 19.99 -25.25 1.96
CA VAL A 133 21.12 -24.53 2.58
C VAL A 133 21.77 -25.37 3.68
N LEU A 134 21.00 -25.99 4.57
CA LEU A 134 21.57 -26.73 5.71
C LEU A 134 22.08 -28.12 5.32
N PHE A 135 21.27 -28.88 4.58
CA PHE A 135 21.57 -30.25 4.16
C PHE A 135 21.52 -30.39 2.62
N PRO A 136 22.35 -29.64 1.87
CA PRO A 136 22.35 -29.70 0.43
C PRO A 136 22.72 -31.11 -0.05
N ASN A 137 21.87 -31.69 -0.91
CA ASN A 137 22.11 -32.99 -1.53
C ASN A 137 22.08 -32.90 -3.06
N GLN A 138 21.01 -32.36 -3.64
CA GLN A 138 20.84 -32.17 -5.07
C GLN A 138 20.31 -30.76 -5.36
N LYS A 139 20.68 -30.22 -6.53
CA LYS A 139 20.23 -28.90 -6.98
C LYS A 139 18.70 -28.85 -7.02
N ASN A 140 18.10 -27.81 -6.41
CA ASN A 140 16.66 -27.58 -6.33
C ASN A 140 15.84 -28.75 -5.75
N PHE A 141 16.43 -29.54 -4.84
CA PHE A 141 15.75 -30.68 -4.26
C PHE A 141 15.92 -30.73 -2.75
N VAL A 142 14.80 -30.87 -2.04
CA VAL A 142 14.73 -31.03 -0.59
C VAL A 142 14.59 -32.52 -0.28
N ASP A 143 15.69 -33.10 0.20
CA ASP A 143 15.79 -34.52 0.54
C ASP A 143 14.94 -34.89 1.77
N HIS A 144 14.37 -36.10 1.78
CA HIS A 144 13.59 -36.61 2.91
C HIS A 144 14.35 -36.58 4.23
N ASN A 145 15.67 -36.79 4.25
CA ASN A 145 16.46 -36.68 5.47
C ASN A 145 16.48 -35.25 5.99
N ALA A 146 16.58 -34.25 5.11
CA ALA A 146 16.48 -32.84 5.50
C ALA A 146 15.09 -32.52 6.08
N ILE A 147 14.02 -33.10 5.52
CA ILE A 147 12.66 -32.97 6.06
C ILE A 147 12.54 -33.64 7.43
N ARG A 148 13.10 -34.84 7.62
CA ARG A 148 13.14 -35.51 8.93
C ARG A 148 13.89 -34.68 9.97
N LEU A 149 15.02 -34.09 9.60
CA LEU A 149 15.82 -33.23 10.47
C LEU A 149 15.10 -31.92 10.81
N PHE A 150 14.37 -31.36 9.84
CA PHE A 150 13.46 -30.23 10.07
C PHE A 150 12.40 -30.59 11.12
N MET A 151 11.76 -31.76 11.00
CA MET A 151 10.79 -32.26 11.99
C MET A 151 11.40 -32.52 13.37
N GLN A 152 12.67 -32.94 13.43
CA GLN A 152 13.42 -33.14 14.68
C GLN A 152 13.91 -31.83 15.33
N ARG A 153 13.77 -30.68 14.64
CA ARG A 153 14.06 -29.31 15.09
C ARG A 153 15.51 -28.96 15.43
N ASN A 154 16.34 -29.91 15.84
CA ASN A 154 17.75 -29.66 16.13
C ASN A 154 18.66 -30.24 15.04
N PRO A 155 19.01 -29.46 14.00
CA PRO A 155 19.90 -29.94 12.94
C PRO A 155 21.36 -29.99 13.37
N ILE A 156 21.71 -29.44 14.54
CA ILE A 156 23.11 -29.17 14.90
C ILE A 156 23.94 -30.46 14.92
N PRO A 157 23.65 -31.50 15.74
CA PRO A 157 24.52 -32.68 15.83
C PRO A 157 24.76 -33.35 14.48
N THR A 158 23.74 -33.38 13.62
CA THR A 158 23.83 -33.95 12.27
C THR A 158 24.66 -33.08 11.33
N LEU A 159 24.49 -31.74 11.37
CA LEU A 159 25.35 -30.81 10.62
C LEU A 159 26.82 -30.98 11.01
N ILE A 160 27.10 -31.09 12.32
CA ILE A 160 28.46 -31.34 12.81
C ILE A 160 28.94 -32.68 12.26
N GLY A 161 28.15 -33.74 12.45
CA GLY A 161 28.47 -35.10 12.00
C GLY A 161 28.82 -35.15 10.52
N ASP A 162 28.03 -34.53 9.64
CA ASP A 162 28.27 -34.50 8.20
C ASP A 162 29.52 -33.73 7.81
N VAL A 163 29.79 -32.58 8.44
CA VAL A 163 31.01 -31.79 8.22
C VAL A 163 32.24 -32.64 8.57
N TYR A 164 32.27 -33.17 9.80
CA TYR A 164 33.43 -33.93 10.27
C TYR A 164 33.61 -35.22 9.48
N TYR A 165 32.54 -35.97 9.26
CA TYR A 165 32.59 -37.21 8.49
C TYR A 165 33.11 -36.95 7.07
N SER A 166 32.58 -35.90 6.41
CA SER A 166 33.03 -35.52 5.06
C SER A 166 34.51 -35.13 5.05
N VAL A 167 34.92 -34.19 5.91
CA VAL A 167 36.29 -33.68 5.94
C VAL A 167 37.27 -34.79 6.31
N HIS A 168 36.93 -35.62 7.31
CA HIS A 168 37.74 -36.76 7.73
C HIS A 168 37.93 -37.76 6.59
N ASN A 169 36.84 -38.19 5.95
CA ASN A 169 36.87 -39.09 4.79
C ASN A 169 37.75 -38.58 3.64
N ARG A 170 37.72 -37.26 3.35
CA ARG A 170 38.59 -36.65 2.32
C ARG A 170 40.07 -36.62 2.74
N ASN A 171 40.34 -36.39 4.03
CA ASN A 171 41.71 -36.41 4.57
C ASN A 171 42.30 -37.82 4.57
N GLU A 172 41.57 -38.83 5.05
CA GLU A 172 42.03 -40.21 5.09
C GLU A 172 42.31 -40.76 3.69
N LYS A 173 41.37 -40.57 2.77
CA LYS A 173 41.51 -41.07 1.39
C LYS A 173 42.53 -40.27 0.57
N ARG A 174 43.07 -39.16 1.09
CA ARG A 174 43.91 -38.17 0.39
C ARG A 174 43.35 -37.78 -0.99
N ARG A 175 42.03 -37.84 -1.11
CA ARG A 175 41.28 -37.51 -2.32
C ARG A 175 40.40 -36.34 -1.93
N GLY A 176 40.62 -35.22 -2.61
CA GLY A 176 39.73 -34.07 -2.53
C GLY A 176 38.29 -34.43 -2.90
N GLY A 177 37.43 -33.43 -2.92
CA GLY A 177 36.05 -33.59 -3.38
C GLY A 177 35.06 -32.89 -2.48
N LEU A 178 33.80 -33.24 -2.69
CA LEU A 178 32.67 -32.53 -2.10
C LEU A 178 32.59 -32.77 -0.59
N VAL A 179 32.54 -31.67 0.16
CA VAL A 179 32.26 -31.64 1.60
C VAL A 179 30.77 -31.38 1.78
N ARG A 180 30.04 -32.33 2.39
CA ARG A 180 28.64 -32.10 2.75
C ARG A 180 28.56 -31.25 4.00
N CYS A 181 28.34 -29.96 3.81
CA CYS A 181 28.12 -29.02 4.90
C CYS A 181 27.29 -27.82 4.44
N CYS A 182 26.72 -27.12 5.41
CA CYS A 182 26.26 -25.75 5.21
C CYS A 182 27.48 -24.81 5.20
N SER A 183 27.97 -24.47 4.01
CA SER A 183 29.14 -23.61 3.85
C SER A 183 28.90 -22.20 4.39
N GLN A 184 27.68 -21.66 4.23
CA GLN A 184 27.25 -20.38 4.79
C GLN A 184 27.41 -20.36 6.31
N LEU A 185 26.95 -21.43 6.95
CA LEU A 185 27.02 -21.57 8.40
C LEU A 185 28.48 -21.64 8.84
N LEU A 186 29.26 -22.53 8.22
CA LEU A 186 30.69 -22.73 8.50
C LEU A 186 31.49 -21.44 8.36
N PHE A 187 31.21 -20.63 7.34
CA PHE A 187 31.81 -19.32 7.16
C PHE A 187 31.44 -18.35 8.29
N ARG A 188 30.16 -18.20 8.61
CA ARG A 188 29.72 -17.29 9.68
C ARG A 188 30.32 -17.66 11.03
N TRP A 189 30.36 -18.96 11.33
CA TRP A 189 31.02 -19.47 12.51
C TRP A 189 32.49 -19.09 12.52
N PHE A 190 33.20 -19.39 11.43
CA PHE A 190 34.62 -19.11 11.32
C PHE A 190 34.93 -17.63 11.53
N MET A 191 34.20 -16.74 10.86
CA MET A 191 34.34 -15.30 11.00
C MET A 191 34.01 -14.80 12.41
N GLY A 192 33.17 -15.49 13.17
CA GLY A 192 32.82 -15.13 14.54
C GLY A 192 33.98 -15.23 15.55
N TYR A 193 35.06 -15.95 15.22
CA TYR A 193 36.25 -16.06 16.07
C TYR A 193 37.37 -15.09 15.68
N LEU A 194 37.26 -14.46 14.51
CA LEU A 194 38.30 -13.61 13.97
C LEU A 194 38.09 -12.16 14.43
N PRO A 195 39.15 -11.32 14.47
CA PRO A 195 39.01 -9.92 14.80
C PRO A 195 37.99 -9.23 13.89
N SER A 196 37.00 -8.58 14.49
CA SER A 196 35.96 -7.85 13.76
C SER A 196 36.31 -6.39 13.46
N ARG A 197 37.50 -5.93 13.90
CA ARG A 197 38.02 -4.56 13.73
C ARG A 197 39.56 -4.57 13.66
N GLY A 198 40.14 -3.45 13.25
CA GLY A 198 41.58 -3.22 13.25
C GLY A 198 42.29 -3.77 12.01
N ALA A 199 43.61 -3.94 12.13
CA ALA A 199 44.49 -4.30 11.02
C ALA A 199 44.01 -5.53 10.25
N PHE A 200 43.52 -6.57 10.94
CA PHE A 200 43.00 -7.81 10.32
C PHE A 200 41.88 -7.57 9.30
N VAL A 201 40.97 -6.64 9.59
CA VAL A 201 39.84 -6.30 8.69
C VAL A 201 40.29 -5.37 7.57
N GLN A 202 41.31 -4.56 7.82
CA GLN A 202 41.88 -3.61 6.85
C GLN A 202 42.87 -4.28 5.88
N ILE A 203 43.21 -5.56 6.08
CA ILE A 203 44.07 -6.32 5.15
C ILE A 203 43.40 -6.33 3.77
N ASP A 204 44.19 -5.91 2.77
CA ASP A 204 43.81 -5.96 1.36
C ASP A 204 43.13 -7.31 1.01
N PRO A 205 41.91 -7.32 0.45
CA PRO A 205 41.17 -8.53 0.06
C PRO A 205 41.95 -9.54 -0.80
N SER A 206 42.98 -9.11 -1.54
CA SER A 206 43.83 -9.97 -2.37
C SER A 206 44.79 -10.85 -1.56
N VAL A 207 45.09 -10.50 -0.30
CA VAL A 207 45.96 -11.30 0.56
C VAL A 207 45.32 -12.66 0.84
N LYS A 208 46.05 -13.74 0.54
CA LYS A 208 45.54 -15.11 0.73
C LYS A 208 45.20 -15.36 2.20
N TRP A 209 44.08 -16.03 2.43
CA TRP A 209 43.61 -16.40 3.76
C TRP A 209 44.64 -17.17 4.59
N SER A 210 45.49 -18.00 3.97
CA SER A 210 46.56 -18.69 4.69
C SER A 210 47.51 -17.73 5.42
N PHE A 211 47.92 -16.64 4.77
CA PHE A 211 48.79 -15.63 5.39
C PHE A 211 48.06 -14.86 6.48
N ARG A 212 46.79 -14.48 6.23
CA ARG A 212 45.97 -13.80 7.24
C ARG A 212 45.86 -14.60 8.52
N LEU A 213 45.59 -15.91 8.41
CA LEU A 213 45.38 -16.78 9.56
C LEU A 213 46.68 -17.14 10.27
N MET A 214 47.77 -17.37 9.52
CA MET A 214 49.07 -17.68 10.12
C MET A 214 49.67 -16.50 10.87
N GLY A 215 49.28 -15.27 10.54
CA GLY A 215 49.70 -14.06 11.24
C GLY A 215 48.86 -13.68 12.45
N LEU A 216 47.84 -14.46 12.82
CA LEU A 216 47.07 -14.25 14.04
C LEU A 216 47.78 -14.83 15.25
N ARG A 217 47.80 -14.09 16.36
CA ARG A 217 48.21 -14.59 17.66
C ARG A 217 47.03 -15.24 18.38
N ALA A 218 47.34 -16.01 19.42
CA ALA A 218 46.31 -16.57 20.29
C ALA A 218 45.42 -15.47 20.90
N ASP A 219 45.96 -14.29 21.23
CA ASP A 219 45.17 -13.21 21.84
C ASP A 219 44.29 -12.44 20.84
N ASP A 220 44.57 -12.57 19.54
CA ASP A 220 43.77 -11.92 18.50
C ASP A 220 42.46 -12.69 18.22
N ILE A 221 42.35 -13.93 18.67
CA ILE A 221 41.20 -14.80 18.42
C ILE A 221 40.20 -14.68 19.58
N ALA A 222 38.94 -14.40 19.24
CA ALA A 222 37.84 -14.43 20.19
C ALA A 222 37.43 -15.87 20.51
N TRP A 223 38.23 -16.56 21.34
CA TRP A 223 38.06 -18.00 21.60
C TRP A 223 36.67 -18.36 22.14
N THR A 224 36.02 -17.47 22.88
CA THR A 224 34.70 -17.69 23.45
C THR A 224 33.67 -16.78 22.80
N HIS A 225 32.60 -17.35 22.28
CA HIS A 225 31.47 -16.56 21.80
C HIS A 225 30.67 -16.01 22.99
N ASN A 226 30.29 -14.73 22.91
CA ASN A 226 29.45 -14.06 23.92
C ASN A 226 28.17 -14.88 24.12
N GLY A 227 27.92 -15.30 25.38
CA GLY A 227 26.77 -16.13 25.76
C GLY A 227 27.10 -17.57 26.13
N LEU A 228 28.17 -18.17 25.60
CA LEU A 228 28.55 -19.58 25.89
C LEU A 228 29.59 -19.74 27.01
N ALA A 229 30.25 -18.65 27.39
CA ALA A 229 31.32 -18.67 28.36
C ALA A 229 30.81 -19.20 29.72
N GLY A 230 31.41 -20.30 30.18
CA GLY A 230 31.08 -20.92 31.46
C GLY A 230 29.82 -21.78 31.45
N GLN A 231 29.23 -22.07 30.30
CA GLN A 231 28.11 -23.02 30.20
C GLN A 231 28.61 -24.47 30.23
N ASP A 232 27.77 -25.36 30.76
CA ASP A 232 28.03 -26.80 30.72
C ASP A 232 27.91 -27.31 29.28
N PHE A 233 28.85 -28.18 28.87
CA PHE A 233 28.85 -28.82 27.56
C PHE A 233 28.98 -30.34 27.70
N ILE A 234 28.57 -31.06 26.65
CA ILE A 234 28.70 -32.52 26.60
C ILE A 234 30.17 -32.87 26.48
N CYS A 235 30.71 -33.58 27.48
CA CYS A 235 32.10 -34.00 27.49
C CYS A 235 32.29 -35.47 27.09
N SER A 236 31.26 -36.30 27.23
CA SER A 236 31.30 -37.73 26.92
C SER A 236 29.89 -38.32 26.84
N CYS A 237 29.76 -39.50 26.23
CA CYS A 237 28.51 -40.26 26.11
C CYS A 237 28.78 -41.69 26.56
N GLY A 238 28.09 -42.12 27.63
CA GLY A 238 28.24 -43.42 28.29
C GLY A 238 29.69 -43.77 28.58
N SER A 239 30.14 -44.89 28.02
CA SER A 239 31.51 -45.41 28.16
C SER A 239 32.54 -44.66 27.30
N LEU A 240 32.08 -43.82 26.36
CA LEU A 240 32.94 -43.19 25.37
C LEU A 240 33.56 -41.90 25.92
N PRO A 241 34.89 -41.71 25.81
CA PRO A 241 35.55 -40.48 26.23
C PRO A 241 35.24 -39.27 25.32
N ASN A 242 34.48 -39.49 24.25
CA ASN A 242 34.19 -38.55 23.16
C ASN A 242 32.69 -38.56 22.85
N VAL A 243 32.23 -37.58 22.06
CA VAL A 243 30.82 -37.46 21.66
C VAL A 243 30.64 -38.06 20.26
N PRO A 244 29.90 -39.18 20.09
CA PRO A 244 29.63 -39.72 18.77
C PRO A 244 28.58 -38.88 18.03
N LEU A 245 28.90 -38.39 16.84
CA LEU A 245 28.01 -37.59 16.00
C LEU A 245 27.49 -38.43 14.83
N VAL A 246 26.17 -38.43 14.65
CA VAL A 246 25.50 -39.15 13.57
C VAL A 246 25.09 -38.14 12.49
N GLY A 247 25.79 -38.15 11.36
CA GLY A 247 25.45 -37.41 10.15
C GLY A 247 24.42 -38.15 9.29
N VAL A 248 24.14 -37.64 8.10
CA VAL A 248 23.35 -38.32 7.07
C VAL A 248 24.18 -39.43 6.38
N GLN A 249 25.49 -39.24 6.22
CA GLN A 249 26.36 -40.21 5.53
C GLN A 249 27.04 -41.22 6.45
N GLY A 250 27.29 -40.85 7.69
CA GLY A 250 28.15 -41.63 8.57
C GLY A 250 28.19 -41.10 9.99
N CYS A 251 28.79 -41.91 10.86
CA CYS A 251 29.04 -41.57 12.25
C CYS A 251 30.52 -41.26 12.45
N ILE A 252 30.82 -40.24 13.26
CA ILE A 252 32.19 -39.86 13.62
C ILE A 252 32.25 -39.34 15.07
N ASN A 253 33.33 -39.60 15.79
CA ASN A 253 33.53 -39.04 17.12
C ASN A 253 34.07 -37.60 17.08
N TYR A 254 33.48 -36.73 17.90
CA TYR A 254 33.97 -35.39 18.18
C TYR A 254 34.66 -35.37 19.55
N ASN A 255 35.78 -34.64 19.64
CA ASN A 255 36.56 -34.51 20.88
C ASN A 255 36.24 -33.19 21.60
N PRO A 256 35.38 -33.21 22.63
CA PRO A 256 34.97 -32.00 23.35
C PRO A 256 36.05 -31.48 24.30
N MET A 257 37.10 -32.23 24.62
CA MET A 257 38.19 -31.73 25.50
C MET A 257 38.93 -30.55 24.88
N LEU A 258 39.01 -30.52 23.55
CA LEU A 258 39.61 -29.43 22.79
C LEU A 258 38.68 -28.22 22.67
N LEU A 259 37.41 -28.36 23.07
CA LEU A 259 36.42 -27.29 23.12
C LEU A 259 36.48 -26.47 24.39
N ARG A 260 37.17 -26.94 25.43
CA ARG A 260 37.22 -26.29 26.76
C ARG A 260 37.49 -24.80 26.66
N ARG A 261 38.51 -24.42 25.88
CA ARG A 261 38.86 -23.01 25.65
C ARG A 261 37.72 -22.21 25.02
N GLN A 262 36.96 -22.82 24.12
CA GLN A 262 35.85 -22.17 23.43
C GLN A 262 34.59 -22.04 24.29
N MET A 263 34.45 -22.92 25.29
CA MET A 263 33.46 -22.82 26.36
C MET A 263 33.89 -21.88 27.50
N GLY A 264 35.07 -21.27 27.38
CA GLY A 264 35.59 -20.32 28.36
C GLY A 264 36.25 -20.95 29.56
N PHE A 265 36.70 -22.21 29.45
CA PHE A 265 37.47 -22.89 30.48
C PHE A 265 38.92 -23.04 30.08
N ALA A 266 39.81 -23.01 31.08
CA ALA A 266 41.24 -23.05 30.82
C ALA A 266 41.66 -24.45 30.36
N ILE A 267 42.71 -24.50 29.53
CA ILE A 267 43.39 -25.74 29.16
C ILE A 267 44.73 -25.77 29.89
N GLU A 268 44.80 -26.58 30.94
CA GLU A 268 45.95 -26.68 31.84
C GLU A 268 47.08 -27.55 31.28
N GLY A 269 46.73 -28.55 30.47
CA GLY A 269 47.69 -29.52 29.95
C GLY A 269 47.20 -30.24 28.69
N PRO A 270 48.05 -31.09 28.11
CA PRO A 270 47.71 -31.87 26.92
C PRO A 270 46.53 -32.82 27.19
N PRO A 271 45.67 -33.07 26.20
CA PRO A 271 44.63 -34.09 26.31
C PRO A 271 45.27 -35.47 26.48
N LEU A 272 44.58 -36.35 27.22
CA LEU A 272 45.03 -37.72 27.41
C LEU A 272 44.92 -38.50 26.10
N GLY A 273 45.80 -39.47 25.88
CA GLY A 273 45.80 -40.28 24.64
C GLY A 273 44.44 -40.91 24.32
N ARG A 274 43.74 -41.41 25.35
CA ARG A 274 42.38 -41.97 25.21
C ARG A 274 41.33 -40.94 24.77
N GLU A 275 41.50 -39.65 25.09
CA GLU A 275 40.56 -38.58 24.74
C GLU A 275 40.69 -38.22 23.26
N ILE A 276 41.89 -38.29 22.69
CA ILE A 276 42.13 -38.01 21.26
C ILE A 276 42.01 -39.26 20.37
N GLN A 277 41.83 -40.45 20.96
CA GLN A 277 41.75 -41.71 20.23
C GLN A 277 40.48 -41.83 19.35
N GLU A 278 40.62 -42.54 18.23
CA GLU A 278 39.51 -42.90 17.37
C GLU A 278 38.65 -43.98 17.97
N SER A 279 37.47 -43.58 18.45
CA SER A 279 36.46 -44.52 18.91
C SER A 279 35.49 -44.92 17.80
N PHE A 280 35.05 -43.97 16.96
CA PHE A 280 34.06 -44.25 15.90
C PHE A 280 34.31 -43.45 14.63
N TYR A 281 34.40 -44.17 13.53
CA TYR A 281 34.27 -43.66 12.17
C TYR A 281 33.72 -44.77 11.27
N PHE A 282 32.51 -44.61 10.75
CA PHE A 282 31.91 -45.60 9.84
C PHE A 282 30.75 -44.99 9.01
N PRO A 283 30.53 -45.46 7.77
CA PRO A 283 29.33 -45.11 6.99
C PRO A 283 28.07 -45.71 7.63
N ILE A 284 26.94 -45.00 7.59
CA ILE A 284 25.67 -45.50 8.15
C ILE A 284 25.21 -46.77 7.41
N ASP A 285 25.37 -46.78 6.10
CA ASP A 285 25.03 -47.91 5.26
C ASP A 285 25.79 -49.17 5.69
N GLY A 286 25.05 -50.25 5.97
CA GLY A 286 25.60 -51.53 6.42
C GLY A 286 26.06 -51.59 7.89
N ASN A 287 25.94 -50.52 8.68
CA ASN A 287 26.46 -50.48 10.06
C ASN A 287 25.38 -50.26 11.13
N GLN A 288 24.20 -50.86 10.94
CA GLN A 288 23.06 -50.68 11.85
C GLN A 288 23.35 -51.11 13.30
N THR A 289 24.15 -52.17 13.51
CA THR A 289 24.56 -52.61 14.85
C THR A 289 25.41 -51.56 15.56
N LYS A 290 26.39 -50.97 14.87
CA LYS A 290 27.22 -49.89 15.43
C LYS A 290 26.41 -48.62 15.68
N LEU A 291 25.42 -48.33 14.83
CA LEU A 291 24.51 -47.22 15.05
C LEU A 291 23.66 -47.41 16.31
N ARG A 292 23.17 -48.63 16.58
CA ARG A 292 22.47 -48.94 17.85
C ARG A 292 23.38 -48.74 19.06
N GLN A 293 24.64 -49.18 18.99
CA GLN A 293 25.61 -48.93 20.06
C GLN A 293 25.76 -47.43 20.33
N VAL A 294 25.91 -46.62 19.29
CA VAL A 294 25.98 -45.15 19.43
C VAL A 294 24.72 -44.61 20.11
N LEU A 295 23.52 -45.07 19.70
CA LEU A 295 22.27 -44.64 20.32
C LEU A 295 22.18 -45.03 21.80
N ASP A 296 22.71 -46.19 22.19
CA ASP A 296 22.75 -46.63 23.57
C ASP A 296 23.71 -45.78 24.42
N GLU A 297 24.88 -45.40 23.88
CA GLU A 297 25.83 -44.48 24.54
C GLU A 297 25.23 -43.07 24.71
N TRP A 298 24.39 -42.61 23.79
CA TRP A 298 23.67 -41.34 23.91
C TRP A 298 22.60 -41.33 25.02
N ARG A 299 22.25 -42.48 25.61
CA ARG A 299 21.33 -42.52 26.77
C ARG A 299 21.96 -42.01 28.05
N ASP A 300 23.29 -42.02 28.13
CA ASP A 300 24.05 -41.55 29.30
C ASP A 300 24.94 -40.35 28.92
N ILE A 301 24.36 -39.15 28.94
CA ILE A 301 25.08 -37.93 28.54
C ILE A 301 25.77 -37.30 29.73
N GLN A 302 27.10 -37.19 29.65
CA GLN A 302 27.90 -36.54 30.68
C GLN A 302 28.17 -35.09 30.29
N ARG A 303 27.77 -34.16 31.17
CA ARG A 303 27.97 -32.71 30.99
C ARG A 303 28.87 -32.15 32.06
N ARG A 304 29.75 -31.24 31.66
CA ARG A 304 30.71 -30.58 32.54
C ARG A 304 30.80 -29.09 32.23
N GLY A 305 30.98 -28.29 33.27
CA GLY A 305 31.25 -26.86 33.16
C GLY A 305 31.96 -26.33 34.39
N LYS A 306 31.34 -25.39 35.12
CA LYS A 306 32.04 -24.64 36.18
C LYS A 306 32.57 -25.49 37.32
N VAL A 307 31.86 -26.54 37.72
CA VAL A 307 32.24 -27.38 38.87
C VAL A 307 33.60 -28.06 38.64
N PRO A 308 33.83 -28.82 37.55
CA PRO A 308 35.12 -29.47 37.30
C PRO A 308 36.18 -28.54 36.67
N TYR A 309 35.79 -27.44 36.03
CA TYR A 309 36.72 -26.60 35.24
C TYR A 309 36.97 -25.20 35.81
N GLY A 310 36.34 -24.87 36.93
CA GLY A 310 36.53 -23.61 37.62
C GLY A 310 35.84 -22.41 36.96
N LYS A 311 36.33 -21.22 37.31
CA LYS A 311 35.80 -19.95 36.80
C LYS A 311 36.14 -19.79 35.32
N VAL A 312 35.33 -18.97 34.63
CA VAL A 312 35.54 -18.63 33.23
C VAL A 312 36.92 -18.00 33.06
N ASN A 313 37.77 -18.68 32.31
CA ASN A 313 39.13 -18.29 31.99
C ASN A 313 39.54 -19.01 30.70
N CYS A 314 39.67 -18.29 29.59
CA CYS A 314 40.04 -18.86 28.29
C CYS A 314 41.56 -18.95 28.05
N ARG A 315 42.37 -18.95 29.12
CA ARG A 315 43.83 -19.14 29.05
C ARG A 315 44.20 -20.58 28.72
N TYR A 316 45.34 -20.74 28.07
CA TYR A 316 46.02 -22.02 27.93
C TYR A 316 47.36 -21.93 28.67
N PHE A 317 47.81 -23.05 29.20
CA PHE A 317 49.04 -23.13 29.99
C PHE A 317 50.21 -23.60 29.13
N PRO A 318 51.47 -23.30 29.52
CA PRO A 318 52.66 -23.62 28.72
C PRO A 318 52.77 -25.09 28.30
N LEU A 319 52.38 -26.04 29.17
CA LEU A 319 52.41 -27.48 28.85
C LEU A 319 51.52 -27.85 27.65
N PHE A 320 50.36 -27.20 27.53
CA PHE A 320 49.49 -27.40 26.38
C PHE A 320 50.07 -26.75 25.12
N GLU A 321 50.72 -25.59 25.25
CA GLU A 321 51.38 -24.91 24.13
C GLU A 321 52.51 -25.77 23.55
N ASP A 322 53.37 -26.33 24.40
CA ASP A 322 54.46 -27.20 23.99
C ASP A 322 53.96 -28.46 23.27
N TRP A 323 52.89 -29.05 23.81
CA TRP A 323 52.24 -30.19 23.17
C TRP A 323 51.66 -29.82 21.80
N LEU A 324 50.96 -28.68 21.70
CA LEU A 324 50.37 -28.21 20.46
C LEU A 324 51.45 -27.91 19.40
N ARG A 325 52.58 -27.32 19.81
CA ARG A 325 53.73 -27.04 18.95
C ARG A 325 54.32 -28.33 18.37
N LYS A 326 54.62 -29.32 19.22
CA LYS A 326 55.10 -30.66 18.79
C LYS A 326 54.10 -31.35 17.86
N ARG A 327 52.80 -31.16 18.12
CA ARG A 327 51.74 -31.71 17.27
C ARG A 327 51.68 -31.04 15.89
N ILE A 328 51.83 -29.72 15.83
CA ILE A 328 51.91 -28.97 14.56
C ILE A 328 53.13 -29.43 13.73
N GLU A 329 54.27 -29.63 14.39
CA GLU A 329 55.50 -30.13 13.76
C GLU A 329 55.32 -31.54 13.18
N SER A 330 54.62 -32.43 13.89
CA SER A 330 54.34 -33.80 13.42
C SER A 330 53.23 -33.90 12.38
N THR A 331 52.28 -32.96 12.37
CA THR A 331 51.17 -32.94 11.39
C THR A 331 51.58 -32.29 10.05
N PHE A 332 52.71 -31.59 10.04
CA PHE A 332 53.26 -30.87 8.90
C PHE A 332 52.22 -29.95 8.22
N LEU A 333 51.66 -28.99 8.94
CA LEU A 333 50.66 -28.06 8.38
C LEU A 333 51.10 -27.49 7.01
N PRO A 334 50.19 -27.32 6.04
CA PRO A 334 50.53 -26.98 4.66
C PRO A 334 51.01 -25.54 4.45
N PHE A 335 50.99 -24.70 5.49
CA PHE A 335 51.29 -23.28 5.39
C PHE A 335 52.60 -22.97 6.14
N PRO A 336 53.51 -22.16 5.56
CA PRO A 336 54.66 -21.66 6.29
C PRO A 336 54.21 -20.76 7.45
N GLY A 337 55.03 -20.66 8.49
CA GLY A 337 54.80 -19.68 9.56
C GLY A 337 54.66 -18.28 8.96
N GLY A 338 53.67 -17.53 9.41
CA GLY A 338 53.41 -16.17 8.95
C GLY A 338 53.98 -15.16 9.93
N ASP A 339 54.50 -14.05 9.41
CA ASP A 339 54.78 -12.88 10.24
C ASP A 339 53.47 -12.33 10.82
N SER A 340 53.53 -11.77 12.02
CA SER A 340 52.35 -11.20 12.70
C SER A 340 51.75 -10.08 11.85
N VAL A 341 50.52 -10.28 11.37
CA VAL A 341 49.85 -9.28 10.51
C VAL A 341 49.27 -8.14 11.34
N CYS A 342 49.01 -8.40 12.63
CA CYS A 342 48.65 -7.37 13.59
C CYS A 342 49.91 -6.83 14.27
N PRO A 343 50.18 -5.50 14.26
CA PRO A 343 51.19 -4.91 15.13
C PRO A 343 50.95 -5.36 16.57
N ARG A 344 52.02 -5.65 17.31
CA ARG A 344 51.90 -5.78 18.76
C ARG A 344 51.56 -4.38 19.25
N ILE A 345 50.35 -4.16 19.73
CA ILE A 345 50.13 -3.05 20.65
C ILE A 345 50.93 -3.48 21.86
N GLU A 346 52.15 -2.96 22.01
CA GLU A 346 52.84 -3.08 23.28
C GLU A 346 51.86 -2.55 24.31
N GLY A 347 51.37 -3.46 25.17
CA GLY A 347 50.70 -3.02 26.39
C GLY A 347 51.65 -2.04 27.06
N PRO A 348 51.14 -0.94 27.64
CA PRO A 348 52.00 0.10 28.20
C PRO A 348 53.08 -0.57 29.05
N SER A 349 54.33 -0.34 28.67
CA SER A 349 55.48 -0.87 29.41
C SER A 349 55.25 -0.54 30.88
N SER A 350 55.47 -1.51 31.77
CA SER A 350 55.17 -1.41 33.21
C SER A 350 56.03 -0.37 33.96
N SER A 351 56.61 0.59 33.25
CA SER A 351 57.33 1.74 33.77
C SER A 351 57.01 2.97 32.91
N VAL A 352 55.75 3.38 32.88
CA VAL A 352 55.40 4.76 32.50
C VAL A 352 55.95 5.65 33.62
N SER A 353 56.76 6.64 33.28
CA SER A 353 57.27 7.58 34.29
C SER A 353 56.11 8.35 34.93
N MET A 354 56.27 8.83 36.18
CA MET A 354 55.21 9.56 36.89
C MET A 354 54.71 10.77 36.09
N GLU A 355 55.61 11.46 35.37
CA GLU A 355 55.29 12.57 34.46
C GLU A 355 54.32 12.14 33.34
N GLU A 356 54.63 11.06 32.62
CA GLU A 356 53.80 10.58 31.50
C GLU A 356 52.42 10.07 31.99
N PHE A 357 52.38 9.46 33.19
CA PHE A 357 51.12 9.06 33.82
C PHE A 357 50.25 10.27 34.17
N LEU A 358 50.85 11.33 34.73
CA LEU A 358 50.14 12.58 35.04
C LEU A 358 49.66 13.29 33.78
N GLU A 359 50.43 13.24 32.69
CA GLU A 359 50.04 13.81 31.40
C GLU A 359 48.88 13.03 30.75
N MET A 360 48.94 11.70 30.78
CA MET A 360 47.86 10.84 30.31
C MET A 360 46.59 11.00 31.17
N LYS A 361 46.75 11.20 32.48
CA LYS A 361 45.63 11.50 33.39
C LYS A 361 44.98 12.84 33.04
N ARG A 362 45.77 13.89 32.81
CA ARG A 362 45.28 15.20 32.34
C ARG A 362 44.52 15.08 31.01
N ALA A 363 45.09 14.36 30.04
CA ALA A 363 44.44 14.12 28.75
C ALA A 363 43.12 13.33 28.89
N LYS A 364 43.10 12.31 29.74
CA LYS A 364 41.88 11.53 30.04
C LYS A 364 40.81 12.41 30.69
N ASP A 365 41.19 13.22 31.68
CA ASP A 365 40.26 14.11 32.38
C ASP A 365 39.69 15.17 31.43
N GLN A 366 40.51 15.67 30.50
CA GLN A 366 40.09 16.59 29.44
C GLN A 366 39.10 15.95 28.45
N LEU A 367 39.37 14.71 28.01
CA LEU A 367 38.44 13.95 27.17
C LEU A 367 37.13 13.62 27.89
N LEU A 368 37.17 13.36 29.19
CA LEU A 368 35.97 13.14 30.00
C LEU A 368 35.13 14.43 30.12
N ALA A 369 35.77 15.58 30.25
CA ALA A 369 35.10 16.87 30.26
C ALA A 369 34.44 17.18 28.91
N GLU A 370 35.16 16.96 27.81
CA GLU A 370 34.65 17.13 26.44
C GLU A 370 33.49 16.17 26.15
N LYS A 371 33.61 14.90 26.57
CA LYS A 371 32.51 13.93 26.48
C LYS A 371 31.27 14.40 27.24
N ALA A 372 31.43 14.91 28.47
CA ALA A 372 30.30 15.39 29.25
C ALA A 372 29.65 16.66 28.64
N GLU A 373 30.42 17.48 27.93
CA GLU A 373 29.90 18.61 27.17
C GLU A 373 29.13 18.19 25.92
N LEU A 374 29.66 17.24 25.16
CA LEU A 374 28.98 16.66 24.01
C LEU A 374 27.68 15.95 24.43
N GLU A 375 27.69 15.21 25.53
CA GLU A 375 26.47 14.56 26.07
C GLU A 375 25.40 15.60 26.44
N ARG A 376 25.78 16.74 27.05
CA ARG A 376 24.86 17.86 27.31
C ARG A 376 24.32 18.48 26.02
N SER A 377 25.18 18.68 25.02
CA SER A 377 24.78 19.24 23.72
C SER A 377 23.79 18.33 23.00
N VAL A 378 24.05 17.02 22.97
CA VAL A 378 23.15 16.02 22.39
C VAL A 378 21.79 16.02 23.11
N ALA A 379 21.78 16.06 24.44
CA ALA A 379 20.53 16.14 25.20
C ALA A 379 19.73 17.41 24.88
N HIS A 380 20.42 18.56 24.72
CA HIS A 380 19.79 19.81 24.32
C HIS A 380 19.15 19.72 22.92
N PHE A 381 19.87 19.19 21.94
CA PHE A 381 19.34 19.00 20.59
C PHE A 381 18.18 18.00 20.54
N GLN A 382 18.22 16.94 21.35
CA GLN A 382 17.11 15.99 21.47
C GLN A 382 15.86 16.65 22.03
N ALA A 383 15.99 17.50 23.06
CA ALA A 383 14.86 18.26 23.60
C ALA A 383 14.27 19.24 22.57
N ALA A 384 15.13 19.99 21.85
CA ALA A 384 14.70 20.90 20.80
C ALA A 384 13.98 20.17 19.64
N ASN A 385 14.50 19.02 19.21
CA ASN A 385 13.86 18.20 18.17
C ASN A 385 12.50 17.66 18.62
N GLN A 386 12.35 17.28 19.89
CA GLN A 386 11.07 16.85 20.44
C GLN A 386 10.05 18.00 20.45
N GLU A 387 10.47 19.22 20.78
CA GLU A 387 9.61 20.41 20.73
C GLU A 387 9.16 20.75 19.30
N ILE A 388 10.08 20.68 18.33
CA ILE A 388 9.75 20.87 16.91
C ILE A 388 8.74 19.81 16.45
N LYS A 389 8.92 18.55 16.85
CA LYS A 389 8.00 17.46 16.50
C LYS A 389 6.58 17.74 17.01
N VAL A 390 6.43 18.16 18.25
CA VAL A 390 5.12 18.53 18.82
C VAL A 390 4.50 19.70 18.06
N LYS A 391 5.28 20.74 17.72
CA LYS A 391 4.79 21.89 16.93
C LYS A 391 4.32 21.47 15.53
N MET A 392 5.03 20.55 14.88
CA MET A 392 4.63 20.01 13.58
C MET A 392 3.32 19.23 13.69
N GLU A 393 3.19 18.33 14.67
CA GLU A 393 1.96 17.56 14.90
C GLU A 393 0.74 18.49 15.16
N ASP A 394 0.93 19.58 15.90
CA ASP A 394 -0.13 20.56 16.12
C ASP A 394 -0.43 21.44 14.91
N GLN A 395 0.54 21.68 14.03
CA GLN A 395 0.33 22.34 12.76
C GLN A 395 -0.45 21.44 11.78
N ASP A 396 -0.11 20.16 11.71
CA ASP A 396 -0.82 19.17 10.89
C ASP A 396 -2.29 19.02 11.34
N LYS A 397 -2.55 18.99 12.65
CA LYS A 397 -3.92 19.00 13.19
C LYS A 397 -4.69 20.25 12.77
N ARG A 398 -4.05 21.43 12.79
CA ARG A 398 -4.68 22.69 12.37
C ARG A 398 -5.02 22.68 10.88
N HIS A 399 -4.08 22.28 10.02
CA HIS A 399 -4.31 22.13 8.59
C HIS A 399 -5.41 21.12 8.28
N ALA A 400 -5.48 20.00 9.01
CA ALA A 400 -6.55 19.02 8.85
C ALA A 400 -7.93 19.56 9.24
N LEU A 401 -8.01 20.40 10.29
CA LEU A 401 -9.26 21.07 10.68
C LEU A 401 -9.68 22.14 9.65
N GLU A 402 -8.73 22.91 9.14
CA GLU A 402 -8.99 23.90 8.08
C GLU A 402 -9.45 23.23 6.77
N ALA A 403 -8.84 22.12 6.38
CA ALA A 403 -9.25 21.34 5.21
C ALA A 403 -10.69 20.85 5.35
N LYS A 404 -11.08 20.28 6.52
CA LYS A 404 -12.46 19.88 6.79
C LYS A 404 -13.44 21.06 6.74
N ARG A 405 -13.04 22.21 7.27
CA ARG A 405 -13.86 23.44 7.21
C ARG A 405 -14.06 23.89 5.76
N PHE A 406 -13.00 23.87 4.96
CA PHE A 406 -13.05 24.22 3.53
C PHE A 406 -13.92 23.26 2.72
N GLU A 407 -13.85 21.95 2.99
CA GLU A 407 -14.72 20.95 2.37
C GLU A 407 -16.20 21.21 2.71
N MET A 408 -16.50 21.51 3.97
CA MET A 408 -17.86 21.81 4.42
C MET A 408 -18.39 23.10 3.79
N ASP A 409 -17.58 24.16 3.74
CA ASP A 409 -17.93 25.42 3.07
C ASP A 409 -18.18 25.18 1.57
N THR A 410 -17.31 24.43 0.89
CA THR A 410 -17.46 24.09 -0.54
C THR A 410 -18.75 23.31 -0.79
N ALA A 411 -19.08 22.34 0.07
CA ALA A 411 -20.32 21.58 -0.03
C ALA A 411 -21.56 22.47 0.22
N TYR A 412 -21.48 23.42 1.15
CA TYR A 412 -22.55 24.37 1.43
C TYR A 412 -22.81 25.31 0.25
N TYR A 413 -21.76 25.94 -0.29
CA TYR A 413 -21.88 26.81 -1.46
C TYR A 413 -22.31 26.03 -2.72
N GLY A 414 -21.88 24.78 -2.87
CA GLY A 414 -22.34 23.89 -3.93
C GLY A 414 -23.85 23.67 -3.90
N LYS A 415 -24.44 23.43 -2.71
CA LYS A 415 -25.90 23.31 -2.54
C LYS A 415 -26.63 24.61 -2.86
N ILE A 416 -26.12 25.76 -2.41
CA ILE A 416 -26.70 27.07 -2.73
C ILE A 416 -26.68 27.31 -4.24
N SER A 417 -25.55 27.05 -4.90
CA SER A 417 -25.41 27.21 -6.34
C SER A 417 -26.40 26.34 -7.10
N GLN A 418 -26.57 25.08 -6.68
CA GLN A 418 -27.55 24.17 -7.28
C GLN A 418 -28.99 24.65 -7.10
N ALA A 419 -29.37 25.11 -5.89
CA ALA A 419 -30.69 25.66 -5.61
C ALA A 419 -30.98 26.96 -6.38
N LEU A 420 -29.97 27.82 -6.53
CA LEU A 420 -30.08 29.03 -7.34
C LEU A 420 -30.24 28.69 -8.82
N ALA A 421 -29.49 27.70 -9.33
CA ALA A 421 -29.62 27.23 -10.70
C ALA A 421 -31.01 26.63 -10.99
N SER A 422 -31.60 25.88 -10.05
CA SER A 422 -32.98 25.38 -10.20
C SER A 422 -34.00 26.51 -10.16
N SER A 423 -33.88 27.46 -9.24
CA SER A 423 -34.76 28.63 -9.14
C SER A 423 -34.73 29.49 -10.40
N ASN A 424 -33.53 29.75 -10.95
CA ASN A 424 -33.38 30.49 -12.20
C ASN A 424 -34.07 29.78 -13.39
N ARG A 425 -33.94 28.45 -13.49
CA ARG A 425 -34.64 27.67 -14.53
C ARG A 425 -36.16 27.77 -14.39
N GLU A 426 -36.69 27.69 -13.17
CA GLU A 426 -38.12 27.86 -12.91
C GLU A 426 -38.62 29.27 -13.25
N HIS A 427 -37.82 30.29 -12.92
CA HIS A 427 -38.10 31.67 -13.29
C HIS A 427 -38.15 31.84 -14.82
N ASP A 428 -37.19 31.29 -15.55
CA ASP A 428 -37.15 31.34 -17.02
C ASP A 428 -38.37 30.65 -17.65
N ILE A 429 -38.73 29.46 -17.15
CA ILE A 429 -39.94 28.74 -17.59
C ILE A 429 -41.19 29.58 -17.33
N THR A 430 -41.28 30.22 -16.16
CA THR A 430 -42.43 31.05 -15.78
C THR A 430 -42.52 32.30 -16.64
N LYS A 431 -41.39 32.94 -16.92
CA LYS A 431 -41.28 34.11 -17.80
C LYS A 431 -41.73 33.77 -19.23
N GLU A 432 -41.31 32.62 -19.76
CA GLU A 432 -41.73 32.14 -21.07
C GLU A 432 -43.25 31.85 -21.11
N LYS A 433 -43.80 31.20 -20.07
CA LYS A 433 -45.25 30.98 -19.96
C LYS A 433 -46.03 32.31 -19.94
N LEU A 434 -45.54 33.30 -19.20
CA LEU A 434 -46.17 34.62 -19.10
C LEU A 434 -46.09 35.40 -20.42
N PHE A 435 -44.97 35.28 -21.15
CA PHE A 435 -44.82 35.84 -22.49
C PHE A 435 -45.85 35.24 -23.46
N ARG A 436 -46.00 33.91 -23.46
CA ARG A 436 -47.02 33.22 -24.29
C ARG A 436 -48.43 33.64 -23.95
N ALA A 437 -48.78 33.71 -22.67
CA ALA A 437 -50.10 34.15 -22.22
C ALA A 437 -50.40 35.60 -22.62
N SER A 438 -49.42 36.50 -22.46
CA SER A 438 -49.55 37.90 -22.88
C SER A 438 -49.80 38.01 -24.39
N LYS A 439 -49.13 37.20 -25.21
CA LYS A 439 -49.35 37.17 -26.66
C LYS A 439 -50.77 36.73 -27.02
N VAL A 440 -51.29 35.70 -26.35
CA VAL A 440 -52.68 35.23 -26.55
C VAL A 440 -53.69 36.32 -26.18
N ILE A 441 -53.47 37.03 -25.07
CA ILE A 441 -54.34 38.14 -24.65
C ILE A 441 -54.32 39.26 -25.70
N GLU A 442 -53.14 39.60 -26.23
CA GLU A 442 -53.01 40.63 -27.25
C GLU A 442 -53.67 40.24 -28.58
N ASP A 443 -53.52 38.99 -29.00
CA ASP A 443 -54.19 38.44 -30.18
C ASP A 443 -55.72 38.46 -30.00
N GLU A 444 -56.22 38.13 -28.81
CA GLU A 444 -57.66 38.18 -28.50
C GLU A 444 -58.19 39.61 -28.46
N LYS A 445 -57.44 40.58 -27.90
CA LYS A 445 -57.79 42.00 -27.97
C LYS A 445 -57.91 42.47 -29.43
N ARG A 446 -56.96 42.09 -30.29
CA ARG A 446 -57.01 42.39 -31.73
C ARG A 446 -58.26 41.80 -32.38
N ARG A 447 -58.61 40.55 -32.06
CA ARG A 447 -59.85 39.91 -32.56
C ARG A 447 -61.10 40.66 -32.10
N GLN A 448 -61.16 41.08 -30.84
CA GLN A 448 -62.31 41.84 -30.33
C GLN A 448 -62.46 43.20 -31.01
N ILE A 449 -61.36 43.88 -31.33
CA ILE A 449 -61.39 45.13 -32.12
C ILE A 449 -61.96 44.86 -33.51
N ILE A 450 -61.46 43.85 -34.22
CA ILE A 450 -61.98 43.49 -35.56
C ILE A 450 -63.48 43.17 -35.52
N VAL A 451 -63.94 42.38 -34.54
CA VAL A 451 -65.36 42.03 -34.39
C VAL A 451 -66.21 43.26 -34.09
N ARG A 452 -65.69 44.21 -33.30
CA ARG A 452 -66.37 45.48 -33.02
C ARG A 452 -66.49 46.33 -34.29
N ASP A 453 -65.39 46.51 -35.01
CA ASP A 453 -65.36 47.30 -36.25
C ASP A 453 -66.33 46.73 -37.29
N GLN A 454 -66.39 45.39 -37.44
CA GLN A 454 -67.36 44.72 -38.30
C GLN A 454 -68.82 44.98 -37.88
N ARG A 455 -69.11 45.02 -36.58
CA ARG A 455 -70.46 45.36 -36.08
C ARG A 455 -70.78 46.82 -36.35
N ASP A 456 -69.85 47.73 -36.11
CA ASP A 456 -70.02 49.16 -36.34
C ASP A 456 -70.23 49.46 -37.84
N ASP A 457 -69.47 48.81 -38.72
CA ASP A 457 -69.64 48.95 -40.18
C ASP A 457 -70.98 48.37 -40.66
N ARG A 458 -71.46 47.27 -40.06
CA ARG A 458 -72.81 46.75 -40.33
C ARG A 458 -73.90 47.73 -39.87
N VAL A 459 -73.72 48.35 -38.70
CA VAL A 459 -74.66 49.38 -38.20
C VAL A 459 -74.65 50.60 -39.13
N LYS A 460 -73.48 51.09 -39.55
CA LYS A 460 -73.36 52.18 -40.54
C LYS A 460 -74.06 51.83 -41.85
N GLY A 461 -73.86 50.60 -42.35
CA GLY A 461 -74.53 50.12 -43.56
C GLY A 461 -76.05 50.13 -43.44
N LEU A 462 -76.59 49.67 -42.31
CA LEU A 462 -78.03 49.73 -42.03
C LEU A 462 -78.54 51.17 -41.93
N ILE A 463 -77.81 52.07 -41.24
CA ILE A 463 -78.17 53.48 -41.15
C ILE A 463 -78.26 54.11 -42.54
N ALA A 464 -77.25 53.90 -43.40
CA ALA A 464 -77.26 54.41 -44.77
C ALA A 464 -78.44 53.86 -45.61
N GLU A 465 -78.80 52.58 -45.43
CA GLU A 465 -79.96 51.98 -46.08
C GLU A 465 -81.29 52.63 -45.62
N TRP A 466 -81.42 52.88 -44.31
CA TRP A 466 -82.60 53.56 -43.75
C TRP A 466 -82.68 55.03 -44.19
N GLU A 467 -81.56 55.74 -44.24
CA GLU A 467 -81.48 57.12 -44.74
C GLU A 467 -81.89 57.20 -46.22
N ALA A 468 -81.45 56.26 -47.05
CA ALA A 468 -81.86 56.17 -48.45
C ALA A 468 -83.37 55.92 -48.59
N LYS A 469 -83.93 54.99 -47.79
CA LYS A 469 -85.38 54.74 -47.74
C LYS A 469 -86.17 55.96 -47.27
N LEU A 470 -85.65 56.71 -46.31
CA LEU A 470 -86.25 57.95 -45.81
C LEU A 470 -86.27 59.02 -46.91
N GLN A 471 -85.16 59.22 -47.63
CA GLN A 471 -85.07 60.13 -48.77
C GLN A 471 -86.09 59.79 -49.88
N VAL A 472 -86.26 58.50 -50.19
CA VAL A 472 -87.30 58.07 -51.14
C VAL A 472 -88.70 58.47 -50.65
N LYS A 473 -89.04 58.18 -49.39
CA LYS A 473 -90.34 58.58 -48.82
C LYS A 473 -90.54 60.09 -48.76
N GLU A 474 -89.50 60.86 -48.46
CA GLU A 474 -89.55 62.32 -48.49
C GLU A 474 -89.83 62.83 -49.91
N SER A 475 -89.19 62.24 -50.91
CA SER A 475 -89.44 62.56 -52.32
C SER A 475 -90.88 62.22 -52.76
N GLU A 476 -91.44 61.09 -52.30
CA GLU A 476 -92.84 60.72 -52.54
C GLU A 476 -93.81 61.68 -51.87
N LYS A 477 -93.54 62.06 -50.61
CA LYS A 477 -94.33 63.06 -49.89
C LYS A 477 -94.32 64.40 -50.61
N LEU A 478 -93.18 64.85 -51.14
CA LEU A 478 -93.07 66.07 -51.94
C LEU A 478 -93.89 66.00 -53.23
N LYS A 479 -93.91 64.84 -53.92
CA LYS A 479 -94.78 64.63 -55.09
C LYS A 479 -96.26 64.75 -54.73
N ILE A 480 -96.69 64.13 -53.64
CA ILE A 480 -98.09 64.21 -53.15
C ILE A 480 -98.45 65.66 -52.79
N ILE A 481 -97.55 66.40 -52.15
CA ILE A 481 -97.76 67.83 -51.83
C ILE A 481 -97.90 68.64 -53.13
N ALA A 482 -97.04 68.40 -54.12
CA ALA A 482 -97.10 69.08 -55.41
C ALA A 482 -98.41 68.77 -56.16
N GLU A 483 -98.87 67.52 -56.15
CA GLU A 483 -100.18 67.13 -56.70
C GLU A 483 -101.33 67.84 -55.97
N ARG A 484 -101.33 67.85 -54.63
CA ARG A 484 -102.32 68.58 -53.83
C ARG A 484 -102.35 70.06 -54.19
N ASP A 485 -101.18 70.70 -54.30
CA ASP A 485 -101.08 72.12 -54.62
C ASP A 485 -101.56 72.42 -56.04
N HIS A 486 -101.32 71.51 -56.99
CA HIS A 486 -101.90 71.56 -58.33
C HIS A 486 -103.43 71.51 -58.30
N TYR A 487 -104.02 70.55 -57.59
CA TYR A 487 -105.47 70.46 -57.42
C TYR A 487 -106.07 71.68 -56.73
N MET A 488 -105.39 72.23 -55.72
CA MET A 488 -105.82 73.45 -55.04
C MET A 488 -105.79 74.66 -55.97
N ALA A 489 -104.75 74.78 -56.81
CA ALA A 489 -104.64 75.83 -57.81
C ALA A 489 -105.75 75.73 -58.89
N GLU A 490 -106.07 74.52 -59.36
CA GLU A 490 -107.22 74.29 -60.25
C GLU A 490 -108.53 74.68 -59.59
N ARG A 491 -108.78 74.22 -58.37
CA ARG A 491 -110.00 74.57 -57.61
C ARG A 491 -110.13 76.08 -57.46
N ASP A 492 -109.06 76.78 -57.11
CA ASP A 492 -109.05 78.23 -56.97
C ASP A 492 -109.24 78.94 -58.34
N HIS A 493 -108.75 78.36 -59.44
CA HIS A 493 -109.06 78.83 -60.80
C HIS A 493 -110.55 78.71 -61.10
N TYR A 494 -111.17 77.54 -60.85
CA TYR A 494 -112.60 77.34 -61.01
C TYR A 494 -113.42 78.29 -60.12
N PHE A 495 -113.00 78.52 -58.87
CA PHE A 495 -113.68 79.43 -57.96
C PHE A 495 -113.63 80.90 -58.45
N ARG A 496 -112.49 81.32 -59.01
CA ARG A 496 -112.35 82.64 -59.65
C ARG A 496 -113.26 82.77 -60.87
N GLN A 497 -113.29 81.76 -61.75
CA GLN A 497 -114.21 81.69 -62.89
C GLN A 497 -115.67 81.82 -62.44
N MET A 498 -116.07 81.07 -61.42
CA MET A 498 -117.43 81.12 -60.86
C MET A 498 -117.77 82.51 -60.30
N LYS A 499 -116.86 83.17 -59.57
CA LYS A 499 -117.08 84.54 -59.07
C LYS A 499 -117.26 85.55 -60.20
N ILE A 500 -116.50 85.41 -61.30
CA ILE A 500 -116.67 86.26 -62.48
C ILE A 500 -118.07 86.06 -63.07
N HIS A 501 -118.50 84.81 -63.27
CA HIS A 501 -119.86 84.49 -63.74
C HIS A 501 -120.94 85.05 -62.80
N GLN A 502 -120.75 84.94 -61.48
CA GLN A 502 -121.71 85.43 -60.49
C GLN A 502 -121.82 86.96 -60.48
N LYS A 503 -120.70 87.67 -60.71
CA LYS A 503 -120.69 89.12 -60.88
C LYS A 503 -121.43 89.54 -62.15
N GLU A 504 -121.25 88.79 -63.24
CA GLU A 504 -121.94 89.02 -64.51
C GLU A 504 -123.46 88.81 -64.37
N VAL A 505 -123.88 87.75 -63.66
CA VAL A 505 -125.29 87.52 -63.31
C VAL A 505 -125.86 88.67 -62.48
N GLY A 506 -125.12 89.16 -61.49
CA GLY A 506 -125.53 90.31 -60.67
C GLY A 506 -125.70 91.60 -61.50
N ARG A 507 -124.79 91.86 -62.45
CA ARG A 507 -124.88 92.99 -63.39
C ARG A 507 -126.17 92.92 -64.20
N LEU A 508 -126.47 91.75 -64.78
CA LEU A 508 -127.68 91.52 -65.57
C LEU A 508 -128.97 91.65 -64.73
N GLN A 509 -128.94 91.27 -63.45
CA GLN A 509 -130.08 91.44 -62.55
C GLN A 509 -130.32 92.92 -62.18
N GLN A 510 -129.26 93.69 -61.98
CA GLN A 510 -129.37 95.12 -61.66
C GLN A 510 -129.95 95.91 -62.85
N GLU A 511 -129.49 95.64 -64.08
CA GLU A 511 -130.07 96.16 -65.32
C GLU A 511 -131.58 95.86 -65.42
N ASN A 512 -131.99 94.65 -65.03
CA ASN A 512 -133.40 94.25 -65.02
C ASN A 512 -134.25 95.01 -63.98
N THR A 513 -133.62 95.40 -62.86
CA THR A 513 -134.32 96.09 -61.75
C THR A 513 -134.50 97.59 -62.06
N GLU A 514 -133.51 98.22 -62.69
CA GLU A 514 -133.61 99.61 -63.15
C GLU A 514 -134.69 99.78 -64.24
N LEU A 515 -134.82 98.80 -65.15
CA LEU A 515 -135.90 98.76 -66.14
C LEU A 515 -137.29 98.65 -65.48
N ARG A 516 -137.41 97.97 -64.32
CA ARG A 516 -138.69 97.85 -63.59
C ARG A 516 -139.06 99.12 -62.84
N PHE A 517 -138.10 99.81 -62.22
CA PHE A 517 -138.36 101.08 -61.52
C PHE A 517 -138.79 102.20 -62.47
N ALA A 518 -138.22 102.25 -63.69
CA ALA A 518 -138.67 103.19 -64.72
C ALA A 518 -140.14 102.95 -65.16
N ALA A 519 -140.66 101.72 -65.03
CA ALA A 519 -142.02 101.36 -65.38
C ALA A 519 -143.07 101.56 -64.26
N GLU A 520 -142.64 101.80 -63.02
CA GLU A 520 -143.52 102.08 -61.86
C GLU A 520 -143.72 103.58 -61.62
N PHE A 521 -142.72 104.43 -61.92
CA PHE A 521 -142.82 105.89 -61.76
C PHE A 521 -143.80 106.55 -62.75
N ALA A 522 -144.06 105.94 -63.89
CA ALA A 522 -144.96 106.48 -64.92
C ALA A 522 -146.45 106.18 -64.68
N ARG A 523 -146.84 105.49 -63.59
CA ARG A 523 -148.17 104.85 -63.51
C ARG A 523 -149.22 105.43 -62.57
N ARG A 524 -148.93 106.34 -61.62
CA ARG A 524 -149.97 106.83 -60.67
C ARG A 524 -149.80 108.28 -60.18
N GLU A 525 -149.60 109.20 -61.12
CA GLU A 525 -149.89 110.65 -60.95
C GLU A 525 -151.33 111.02 -61.35
N ASP A 526 -152.20 110.05 -61.65
CA ASP A 526 -153.62 110.29 -61.96
C ASP A 526 -154.55 109.82 -60.82
N GLU A 527 -155.35 110.79 -60.30
CA GLU A 527 -156.66 110.67 -59.61
C GLU A 527 -156.78 111.26 -58.17
N ILE A 528 -157.35 112.49 -58.08
CA ILE A 528 -157.97 113.10 -56.89
C ILE A 528 -159.50 113.17 -57.07
N GLY A 529 -160.26 112.59 -56.13
CA GLY A 529 -161.64 112.99 -55.75
C GLY A 529 -162.76 111.92 -55.79
N PRO A 530 -163.84 112.03 -54.98
CA PRO A 530 -163.91 112.68 -53.66
C PRO A 530 -164.84 112.04 -52.59
N SER A 531 -164.64 112.51 -51.34
CA SER A 531 -165.64 112.78 -50.26
C SER A 531 -166.14 111.62 -49.38
N VAL A 532 -166.38 111.71 -48.07
CA VAL A 532 -166.11 112.60 -46.90
C VAL A 532 -166.59 111.74 -45.69
N GLY A 533 -165.96 111.82 -44.51
CA GLY A 533 -166.62 111.37 -43.28
C GLY A 533 -165.72 110.83 -42.17
N PRO A 534 -165.53 111.56 -41.04
CA PRO A 534 -164.53 111.25 -40.02
C PRO A 534 -165.11 110.55 -38.77
N SER A 535 -164.26 109.87 -37.98
CA SER A 535 -164.12 110.00 -36.50
C SER A 535 -163.69 108.71 -35.77
N SER A 536 -162.65 108.87 -34.93
CA SER A 536 -162.37 108.21 -33.63
C SER A 536 -162.19 106.68 -33.52
N SER A 537 -160.95 106.23 -33.32
CA SER A 537 -160.29 106.07 -32.00
C SER A 537 -158.78 105.95 -32.16
#